data_AF-A0A7V9A7E1-F1
#
_entry.id   AF-A0A7V9A7E1-F1
#
_cell.length_a   1.000
_cell.length_b   1.000
_cell.length_c   1.000
_cell.angle_alpha   90.00
_cell.angle_beta   90.00
_cell.angle_gamma   90.00
#
_symmetry.space_group_name_H-M   'P 1'
#
loop_
_entity.id
_entity.type
_entity.pdbx_description
1 polymer ?
#
loop_
_entity_poly.entity_id
_entity_poly.type
_entity_poly.pdbx_seq_one_letter_code
_entity_poly.pdbx_strand_id
1 'polypeptide(L)'
;MERIDQDNPFESPTAASDPSVPLESVVHLVRLGWLLPLIGLGLFGAMLLTAIFVVSTSLNFLLLMGVFLCLIGGILFTIYGMFWSQSFRTLLPHVVGGLAANFVLMTIVGGVLYLLVYLATSPYAV
;
A
#
# COMPACT_ATOMS: atom_id res chain seq x y z
N MET A 1 43.06 -39.92 -2.43
CA MET A 1 41.78 -40.03 -1.70
C MET A 1 40.77 -39.20 -2.45
N GLU A 2 40.00 -39.89 -3.28
CA GLU A 2 38.91 -39.34 -4.09
C GLU A 2 37.78 -38.97 -3.11
N ARG A 3 37.38 -37.68 -3.09
CA ARG A 3 36.26 -37.26 -2.24
C ARG A 3 34.97 -37.72 -2.90
N ILE A 4 34.36 -38.73 -2.30
CA ILE A 4 32.98 -39.16 -2.51
C ILE A 4 32.09 -38.06 -1.93
N ASP A 5 31.94 -36.95 -2.65
CA ASP A 5 30.93 -35.90 -2.39
C ASP A 5 30.16 -35.59 -3.69
N GLN A 6 30.11 -36.56 -4.61
CA GLN A 6 29.18 -36.59 -5.74
C GLN A 6 28.04 -37.54 -5.41
N ASP A 7 26.82 -37.10 -5.68
CA ASP A 7 25.54 -37.82 -5.52
C ASP A 7 24.91 -37.77 -4.13
N ASN A 8 24.57 -36.56 -3.65
CA ASN A 8 23.33 -36.43 -2.90
C ASN A 8 22.17 -36.15 -3.90
N PRO A 9 21.35 -37.16 -4.25
CA PRO A 9 20.20 -36.99 -5.16
C PRO A 9 19.03 -36.26 -4.50
N PHE A 10 19.13 -35.97 -3.19
CA PHE A 10 18.14 -35.22 -2.45
C PHE A 10 18.59 -33.78 -2.34
N GLU A 11 18.06 -32.96 -3.23
CA GLU A 11 18.03 -31.51 -3.05
C GLU A 11 17.54 -31.24 -1.63
N SER A 12 18.37 -30.60 -0.81
CA SER A 12 18.00 -30.24 0.56
C SER A 12 16.65 -29.51 0.53
N PRO A 13 15.67 -29.80 1.40
CA PRO A 13 14.40 -29.07 1.43
C PRO A 13 14.57 -27.55 1.61
N THR A 14 15.77 -27.12 2.04
CA THR A 14 16.19 -25.71 2.14
C THR A 14 16.65 -25.08 0.81
N ALA A 15 16.95 -25.88 -0.22
CA ALA A 15 17.19 -25.43 -1.58
C ALA A 15 15.88 -25.27 -2.39
N ALA A 16 14.74 -25.66 -1.80
CA ALA A 16 13.44 -25.45 -2.41
C ALA A 16 13.16 -23.94 -2.53
N SER A 17 12.84 -23.54 -3.77
CA SER A 17 12.25 -22.27 -4.17
C SER A 17 13.19 -21.07 -4.25
N ASP A 18 14.20 -21.16 -5.11
CA ASP A 18 14.56 -19.95 -5.85
C ASP A 18 13.28 -19.45 -6.55
N PRO A 19 12.81 -18.23 -6.26
CA PRO A 19 11.52 -17.81 -6.79
C PRO A 19 11.61 -17.73 -8.30
N SER A 20 10.74 -18.45 -9.00
CA SER A 20 10.65 -18.39 -10.47
C SER A 20 10.34 -16.99 -11.01
N VAL A 21 9.95 -16.07 -10.12
CA VAL A 21 9.65 -14.68 -10.42
C VAL A 21 10.89 -13.81 -10.21
N PRO A 22 11.32 -13.02 -11.21
CA PRO A 22 12.47 -12.14 -11.06
C PRO A 22 12.20 -11.08 -9.98
N LEU A 23 13.18 -10.90 -9.09
CA LEU A 23 13.15 -9.92 -7.99
C LEU A 23 12.75 -8.52 -8.47
N GLU A 24 13.27 -8.10 -9.62
CA GLU A 24 13.01 -6.76 -10.16
C GLU A 24 11.51 -6.53 -10.43
N SER A 25 10.79 -7.52 -10.97
CA SER A 25 9.35 -7.41 -11.19
C SER A 25 8.58 -7.27 -9.87
N VAL A 26 9.00 -8.01 -8.83
CA VAL A 26 8.41 -7.93 -7.49
C VAL A 26 8.66 -6.56 -6.89
N VAL A 27 9.90 -6.03 -6.96
CA VAL A 27 10.25 -4.71 -6.44
C VAL A 27 9.38 -3.61 -7.06
N HIS A 28 9.15 -3.64 -8.37
CA HIS A 28 8.31 -2.65 -9.05
C HIS A 28 6.88 -2.64 -8.51
N LEU A 29 6.27 -3.81 -8.30
CA LEU A 29 4.93 -3.92 -7.75
C LEU A 29 4.88 -3.51 -6.28
N VAL A 30 5.86 -3.93 -5.47
CA VAL A 30 5.91 -3.58 -4.03
C VAL A 30 6.08 -2.08 -3.82
N ARG A 31 6.76 -1.37 -4.72
CA ARG A 31 6.86 0.10 -4.66
C ARG A 31 5.49 0.79 -4.76
N LEU A 32 4.51 0.20 -5.43
CA LEU A 32 3.15 0.73 -5.47
C LEU A 32 2.51 0.78 -4.08
N GLY A 33 2.96 -0.05 -3.15
CA GLY A 33 2.48 -0.08 -1.76
C GLY A 33 2.67 1.24 -1.01
N TRP A 34 3.71 2.01 -1.33
CA TRP A 34 3.94 3.33 -0.75
C TRP A 34 3.68 4.48 -1.73
N LEU A 35 3.83 4.26 -3.04
CA LEU A 35 3.52 5.29 -4.04
C LEU A 35 2.02 5.60 -4.11
N LEU A 36 1.15 4.59 -4.11
CA LEU A 36 -0.30 4.81 -4.19
C LEU A 36 -0.83 5.63 -3.00
N PRO A 37 -0.48 5.31 -1.73
CA PRO A 37 -0.92 6.15 -0.61
C PRO A 37 -0.40 7.58 -0.69
N LEU A 38 0.84 7.81 -1.16
CA LEU A 38 1.36 9.16 -1.38
C LEU A 38 0.55 9.93 -2.45
N ILE A 39 0.17 9.26 -3.55
CA ILE A 39 -0.75 9.83 -4.54
C ILE A 39 -2.09 10.15 -3.88
N GLY A 40 -2.62 9.25 -3.06
CA GLY A 40 -3.82 9.47 -2.25
C GLY A 40 -3.73 10.71 -1.35
N LEU A 41 -2.59 10.93 -0.69
CA LEU A 41 -2.35 12.15 0.09
C LEU A 41 -2.34 13.40 -0.79
N GLY A 42 -1.74 13.33 -1.99
CA GLY A 42 -1.78 14.41 -2.97
C GLY A 42 -3.21 14.73 -3.44
N LEU A 43 -4.01 13.71 -3.72
CA LEU A 43 -5.43 13.87 -4.08
C LEU A 43 -6.24 14.46 -2.93
N PHE A 44 -5.97 14.07 -1.70
CA PHE A 44 -6.59 14.67 -0.52
C PHE A 44 -6.20 16.16 -0.38
N GLY A 45 -4.92 16.49 -0.57
CA GLY A 45 -4.46 17.89 -0.60
C GLY A 45 -5.14 18.71 -1.70
N ALA A 46 -5.30 18.14 -2.90
CA ALA A 46 -6.06 18.76 -3.98
C ALA A 46 -7.53 19.00 -3.61
N MET A 47 -8.15 18.04 -2.91
CA MET A 47 -9.53 18.17 -2.41
C MET A 47 -9.67 19.30 -1.38
N LEU A 48 -8.67 19.51 -0.52
CA LEU A 48 -8.66 20.65 0.40
C LEU A 48 -8.57 21.98 -0.34
N LEU A 49 -7.75 22.05 -1.40
CA LEU A 49 -7.66 23.25 -2.24
C LEU A 49 -8.98 23.52 -2.97
N THR A 50 -9.59 22.50 -3.57
CA THR A 50 -10.89 22.63 -4.26
C THR A 50 -12.05 22.87 -3.33
N ALA A 51 -11.90 22.71 -2.01
CA ALA A 51 -12.88 23.16 -1.02
C ALA A 51 -12.79 24.67 -0.74
N ILE A 52 -11.63 25.29 -0.95
CA ILE A 52 -11.42 26.75 -0.80
C ILE A 52 -11.98 27.50 -2.01
N PHE A 53 -11.77 26.97 -3.20
CA PHE A 53 -12.34 27.50 -4.43
C PHE A 53 -13.76 26.95 -4.59
N VAL A 54 -14.73 27.73 -5.07
CA VAL A 54 -16.11 27.26 -5.27
C VAL A 54 -16.15 26.30 -6.48
N VAL A 55 -15.67 25.08 -6.27
CA VAL A 55 -15.55 24.02 -7.28
C VAL A 55 -16.71 23.04 -7.13
N SER A 56 -17.11 22.43 -8.25
CA SER A 56 -18.22 21.48 -8.29
C SER A 56 -18.01 20.29 -7.34
N THR A 57 -19.06 19.98 -6.56
CA THR A 57 -19.14 18.83 -5.65
C THR A 57 -18.79 17.50 -6.34
N SER A 58 -19.11 17.37 -7.63
CA SER A 58 -18.80 16.16 -8.41
C SER A 58 -17.30 15.89 -8.50
N LEU A 59 -16.47 16.93 -8.60
CA LEU A 59 -15.00 16.77 -8.63
C LEU A 59 -14.48 16.28 -7.28
N ASN A 60 -14.95 16.87 -6.18
CA ASN A 60 -14.58 16.44 -4.83
C ASN A 60 -14.96 14.97 -4.58
N PHE A 61 -16.11 14.53 -5.10
CA PHE A 61 -16.52 13.13 -5.03
C PHE A 61 -15.56 12.20 -5.81
N LEU A 62 -15.17 12.58 -7.03
CA LEU A 62 -14.20 11.82 -7.82
C LEU A 62 -12.81 11.77 -7.16
N LEU A 63 -12.36 12.88 -6.59
CA LEU A 63 -11.11 12.94 -5.82
C LEU A 63 -11.17 12.02 -4.60
N LEU A 64 -12.28 12.06 -3.85
CA LEU A 64 -12.49 11.19 -2.70
C LEU A 64 -12.48 9.71 -3.09
N MET A 65 -13.16 9.33 -4.18
CA MET A 65 -13.07 7.97 -4.73
C MET A 65 -11.63 7.59 -5.08
N GLY A 66 -10.87 8.50 -5.72
CA GLY A 66 -9.46 8.29 -6.03
C GLY A 66 -8.60 8.05 -4.78
N VAL A 67 -8.85 8.80 -3.70
CA VAL A 67 -8.19 8.60 -2.39
C VAL A 67 -8.46 7.19 -1.86
N PHE A 68 -9.71 6.73 -1.88
CA PHE A 68 -10.07 5.39 -1.43
C PHE A 68 -9.40 4.30 -2.28
N LEU A 69 -9.41 4.44 -3.61
CA LEU A 69 -8.74 3.49 -4.51
C LEU A 69 -7.23 3.43 -4.27
N CYS A 70 -6.60 4.58 -4.03
CA CYS A 70 -5.18 4.66 -3.68
C CYS A 70 -4.88 3.97 -2.35
N LEU A 71 -5.74 4.15 -1.34
CA LEU A 71 -5.60 3.49 -0.04
C LEU A 71 -5.75 1.96 -0.17
N ILE A 72 -6.81 1.49 -0.84
CA ILE A 72 -7.05 0.06 -1.04
C ILE A 72 -5.89 -0.57 -1.82
N GLY A 73 -5.50 0.05 -2.95
CA GLY A 73 -4.37 -0.42 -3.75
C GLY A 73 -3.06 -0.42 -2.96
N GLY A 74 -2.77 0.63 -2.21
CA GLY A 74 -1.60 0.73 -1.34
C GLY A 74 -1.53 -0.37 -0.30
N ILE A 75 -2.65 -0.69 0.35
CA ILE A 75 -2.75 -1.81 1.30
C ILE A 75 -2.48 -3.14 0.60
N LEU A 76 -3.12 -3.40 -0.55
CA LEU A 76 -2.94 -4.65 -1.29
C LEU A 76 -1.49 -4.87 -1.72
N PHE A 77 -0.82 -3.85 -2.27
CA PHE A 77 0.59 -3.97 -2.67
C PHE A 77 1.56 -4.03 -1.48
N THR A 78 1.20 -3.42 -0.34
CA THR A 78 1.97 -3.58 0.90
C THR A 78 1.87 -5.02 1.43
N ILE A 79 0.66 -5.61 1.42
CA ILE A 79 0.45 -7.02 1.78
C ILE A 79 1.21 -7.94 0.83
N TYR A 80 1.14 -7.69 -0.48
CA TYR A 80 1.93 -8.41 -1.47
C TYR A 80 3.43 -8.35 -1.15
N GLY A 81 3.95 -7.17 -0.79
CA GLY A 81 5.34 -7.01 -0.36
C GLY A 81 5.68 -7.74 0.93
N MET A 82 4.77 -7.81 1.91
CA MET A 82 4.96 -8.59 3.13
C MET A 82 5.15 -10.07 2.82
N PHE A 83 4.34 -10.65 1.93
CA PHE A 83 4.49 -12.04 1.50
C PHE A 83 5.86 -12.27 0.84
N TRP A 84 6.23 -11.43 -0.12
CA TRP A 84 7.50 -11.58 -0.84
C TRP A 84 8.76 -11.23 -0.03
N SER A 85 8.62 -10.46 1.05
CA SER A 85 9.74 -10.12 1.94
C SER A 85 10.31 -11.34 2.69
N GLN A 86 9.54 -12.43 2.77
CA GLN A 86 10.00 -13.70 3.32
C GLN A 86 11.10 -14.33 2.45
N SER A 87 10.96 -14.22 1.13
CA SER A 87 11.95 -14.71 0.15
C SER A 87 13.04 -13.67 -0.13
N PHE A 88 12.69 -12.38 -0.15
CA PHE A 88 13.62 -11.29 -0.49
C PHE A 88 13.65 -10.21 0.60
N ARG A 89 14.62 -10.31 1.52
CA ARG A 89 14.76 -9.35 2.63
C ARG A 89 14.96 -7.90 2.18
N THR A 90 15.51 -7.67 0.99
CA THR A 90 15.67 -6.33 0.38
C THR A 90 14.35 -5.61 0.13
N LEU A 91 13.21 -6.30 0.18
CA LEU A 91 11.88 -5.68 0.05
C LEU A 91 11.38 -5.02 1.35
N LEU A 92 11.96 -5.35 2.51
CA LEU A 92 11.50 -4.85 3.82
C LEU A 92 11.39 -3.32 3.90
N PRO A 93 12.34 -2.51 3.41
CA PRO A 93 12.22 -1.05 3.44
C PRO A 93 11.00 -0.54 2.66
N HIS A 94 10.66 -1.19 1.54
CA HIS A 94 9.48 -0.81 0.75
C HIS A 94 8.17 -1.19 1.45
N VAL A 95 8.16 -2.33 2.14
CA VAL A 95 7.02 -2.76 2.97
C VAL A 95 6.80 -1.82 4.14
N VAL A 96 7.86 -1.45 4.86
CA VAL A 96 7.77 -0.50 5.98
C VAL A 96 7.33 0.88 5.49
N GLY A 97 7.88 1.34 4.37
CA GLY A 97 7.42 2.57 3.71
C GLY A 97 5.93 2.49 3.33
N GLY A 98 5.48 1.35 2.80
CA GLY A 98 4.09 1.08 2.46
C GLY A 98 3.19 1.15 3.70
N LEU A 99 3.55 0.45 4.78
CA LEU A 99 2.82 0.49 6.05
C LEU A 99 2.70 1.90 6.59
N ALA A 100 3.80 2.66 6.65
CA ALA A 100 3.81 4.02 7.14
C ALA A 100 2.90 4.94 6.30
N ALA A 101 3.03 4.90 4.97
CA ALA A 101 2.23 5.74 4.08
C ALA A 101 0.73 5.39 4.13
N ASN A 102 0.38 4.10 4.17
CA ASN A 102 -0.99 3.65 4.35
C ASN A 102 -1.56 4.06 5.71
N PHE A 103 -0.78 3.98 6.79
CA PHE A 103 -1.23 4.38 8.13
C PHE A 103 -1.61 5.87 8.19
N VAL A 104 -0.76 6.73 7.61
CA VAL A 104 -1.04 8.17 7.52
C VAL A 104 -2.32 8.41 6.72
N LEU A 105 -2.45 7.81 5.54
CA LEU A 105 -3.64 8.00 4.71
C LEU A 105 -4.91 7.45 5.38
N MET A 106 -4.81 6.31 6.05
CA MET A 106 -5.91 5.70 6.80
C MET A 106 -6.37 6.59 7.96
N THR A 107 -5.45 7.24 8.67
CA THR A 107 -5.79 8.17 9.75
C THR A 107 -6.57 9.37 9.22
N ILE A 108 -6.16 9.92 8.07
CA ILE A 108 -6.86 11.01 7.40
C ILE A 108 -8.26 10.58 6.97
N VAL A 109 -8.37 9.47 6.23
CA VAL A 109 -9.66 8.95 5.76
C VAL A 109 -10.58 8.61 6.93
N GLY A 110 -10.07 7.97 7.97
CA GLY A 110 -10.80 7.64 9.19
C GLY A 110 -11.29 8.89 9.93
N GLY A 111 -10.45 9.93 10.03
CA GLY A 111 -10.82 11.21 10.63
C GLY A 111 -11.93 11.92 9.84
N VAL A 112 -11.86 11.92 8.52
CA VAL A 112 -12.92 12.48 7.65
C VAL A 112 -14.23 11.72 7.83
N LEU A 113 -14.19 10.38 7.77
CA LEU A 113 -15.39 9.56 7.96
C LEU A 113 -15.99 9.75 9.36
N TYR A 114 -15.17 9.79 10.40
CA TYR A 114 -15.61 10.06 11.75
C TYR A 114 -16.30 11.42 11.86
N LEU A 115 -15.70 12.48 11.29
CA LEU A 115 -16.28 13.82 11.28
C LEU A 115 -17.63 13.83 10.55
N LEU A 116 -17.74 13.17 9.40
CA LEU A 116 -18.99 13.09 8.64
C LEU A 116 -20.09 12.36 9.43
N VAL A 117 -19.76 11.23 10.07
CA VAL A 117 -20.71 10.50 10.91
C VAL A 117 -21.11 11.34 12.12
N TYR A 118 -20.14 12.00 12.77
CA TYR A 118 -20.42 12.89 13.90
C TYR A 118 -21.36 14.03 13.51
N LEU A 119 -21.13 14.69 12.38
CA LEU A 119 -22.00 15.76 11.88
C LEU A 119 -23.40 15.22 11.52
N ALA A 120 -23.50 14.06 10.85
CA ALA A 120 -24.78 13.48 10.47
C ALA A 120 -25.61 12.99 11.67
N THR A 121 -24.96 12.64 12.78
CA THR A 121 -25.62 12.14 14.00
C THR A 121 -25.75 13.20 15.10
N SER A 122 -25.16 14.39 14.92
CA SER A 122 -25.24 15.47 15.87
C SER A 122 -26.66 16.08 15.87
N PRO A 123 -27.31 16.22 17.04
CA PRO A 123 -28.63 16.83 17.15
C PRO A 123 -28.66 18.33 16.83
N TYR A 124 -27.49 18.91 16.53
CA TYR A 124 -27.31 20.32 16.18
C TYR A 124 -26.99 20.55 14.69
N ALA A 125 -27.01 19.50 13.86
CA ALA A 125 -26.88 19.66 12.40
C ALA A 125 -28.21 20.21 11.84
N VAL A 126 -28.24 21.53 11.65
CA VAL A 126 -29.32 22.29 11.00
C VAL A 126 -28.99 22.50 9.54
#